data_AF-A0A840ML05-F1
#
_entry.id   AF-A0A840ML05-F1
#
_cell.length_a   1.000
_cell.length_b   1.000
_cell.length_c   1.000
_cell.angle_alpha   90.00
_cell.angle_beta   90.00
_cell.angle_gamma   90.00
#
_symmetry.space_group_name_H-M   'P 1'
#
loop_
_entity.id
_entity.type
_entity.pdbx_description
1 polymer ?
#
loop_
_entity_poly.entity_id
_entity_poly.type
_entity_poly.pdbx_seq_one_letter_code
_entity_poly.pdbx_strand_id
1 'polypeptide(L)'
;MLDDQGNPHPSLRRSFWDKSIDASCPHFEWLADLIRPEDYPEWWAFSGYSDLLEFERDACHLARATVLFAESPGSLAELGALAVDNSLVKSLLVVVQETHTLERSFLKLGPLTRVERNQGLCVVGETPAYELTDDDFHSVLEHIDRWLPSIPRVQTFNPMIATHRLLLLADLVDLLVVSK
;
A
#
# COMPACT_ATOMS: atom_id res chain seq x y z
N MET A 1 -0.73 13.10 9.61
CA MET A 1 -0.79 14.58 9.62
C MET A 1 -1.55 14.99 10.88
N LEU A 2 -1.08 15.97 11.65
CA LEU A 2 -1.84 16.49 12.80
C LEU A 2 -2.82 17.55 12.30
N ASP A 3 -3.99 17.65 12.93
CA ASP A 3 -4.92 18.74 12.66
C ASP A 3 -4.39 20.08 13.18
N ASP A 4 -5.09 21.17 12.87
CA ASP A 4 -4.77 22.53 13.33
C ASP A 4 -4.73 22.67 14.87
N GLN A 5 -5.15 21.64 15.60
CA GLN A 5 -5.19 21.57 17.06
C GLN A 5 -4.13 20.62 17.63
N GLY A 6 -3.29 20.02 16.78
CA GLY A 6 -2.23 19.09 17.19
C GLY A 6 -2.72 17.67 17.50
N ASN A 7 -3.99 17.35 17.24
CA ASN A 7 -4.51 16.00 17.37
C ASN A 7 -4.16 15.17 16.13
N PRO A 8 -3.97 13.85 16.25
CA PRO A 8 -3.87 12.98 15.09
C PRO A 8 -5.11 13.16 14.21
N HIS A 9 -4.93 13.49 12.93
CA HIS A 9 -6.06 13.43 12.01
C HIS A 9 -6.62 12.01 11.99
N PRO A 10 -7.96 11.85 12.09
CA PRO A 10 -8.59 10.55 11.98
C PRO A 10 -8.26 9.95 10.61
N SER A 11 -7.82 8.67 10.60
CA SER A 11 -7.35 7.96 9.41
C SER A 11 -7.52 6.45 9.61
N LEU A 12 -8.16 5.77 8.65
CA LEU A 12 -8.32 4.33 8.62
C LEU A 12 -6.96 3.65 8.50
N ARG A 13 -6.02 4.24 7.72
CA ARG A 13 -4.63 3.75 7.66
C ARG A 13 -3.98 3.76 9.04
N ARG A 14 -4.14 4.86 9.78
CA ARG A 14 -3.62 5.01 11.15
C ARG A 14 -4.26 3.99 12.07
N SER A 15 -5.59 3.86 12.02
CA SER A 15 -6.35 2.90 12.82
C SER A 15 -5.91 1.45 12.54
N PHE A 16 -5.72 1.08 11.28
CA PHE A 16 -5.18 -0.22 10.89
C PHE A 16 -3.80 -0.46 11.47
N TRP A 17 -2.91 0.52 11.35
CA TRP A 17 -1.54 0.43 11.85
C TRP A 17 -1.46 0.28 13.37
N ASP A 18 -2.21 1.11 14.11
CA ASP A 18 -2.20 1.07 15.56
C ASP A 18 -2.76 -0.29 16.05
N LYS A 19 -3.85 -0.77 15.43
CA LYS A 19 -4.38 -2.11 15.70
C LYS A 19 -3.43 -3.25 15.29
N SER A 20 -2.66 -3.11 14.22
CA SER A 20 -1.72 -4.14 13.78
C SER A 20 -0.52 -4.29 14.71
N ILE A 21 -0.12 -3.22 15.41
CA ILE A 21 0.91 -3.26 16.44
C ILE A 21 0.38 -3.89 17.73
N ASP A 22 -0.84 -3.50 18.14
CA ASP A 22 -1.45 -3.99 19.39
C ASP A 22 -1.95 -5.44 19.29
N ALA A 23 -2.27 -5.89 18.08
CA ALA A 23 -2.72 -7.24 17.82
C ALA A 23 -1.60 -8.25 18.07
N SER A 24 -1.69 -8.96 19.20
CA SER A 24 -1.00 -10.25 19.38
C SER A 24 -1.68 -11.32 18.51
N CYS A 25 -1.60 -11.20 17.19
CA CYS A 25 -2.20 -12.11 16.22
C CYS A 25 -1.13 -13.01 15.58
N PRO A 26 -0.81 -14.17 16.17
CA PRO A 26 0.20 -15.10 15.62
C PRO A 26 -0.20 -15.74 14.28
N HIS A 27 -1.39 -15.45 13.76
CA HIS A 27 -1.91 -16.03 12.52
C HIS A 27 -1.36 -15.36 11.25
N PHE A 28 -0.93 -14.10 11.33
CA PHE A 28 -0.54 -13.30 10.17
C PHE A 28 0.95 -12.96 10.23
N GLU A 29 1.80 -13.87 9.74
CA GLU A 29 3.27 -13.71 9.79
C GLU A 29 3.77 -12.42 9.10
N TRP A 30 3.08 -12.00 8.02
CA TRP A 30 3.43 -10.82 7.24
C TRP A 30 3.26 -9.49 8.01
N LEU A 31 2.59 -9.48 9.16
CA LEU A 31 2.49 -8.28 10.00
C LEU A 31 3.85 -7.79 10.50
N ALA A 32 4.80 -8.71 10.72
CA ALA A 32 6.16 -8.36 11.15
C ALA A 32 6.95 -7.62 10.05
N ASP A 33 6.56 -7.77 8.79
CA ASP A 33 7.19 -7.15 7.63
C ASP A 33 6.47 -5.86 7.18
N LEU A 34 5.46 -5.41 7.94
CA LEU A 34 4.71 -4.21 7.61
C LEU A 34 5.58 -2.97 7.88
N ILE A 35 5.84 -2.22 6.82
CA ILE A 35 6.65 -1.00 6.85
C ILE A 35 5.88 0.17 6.24
N ARG A 36 6.18 1.39 6.67
CA ARG A 36 5.67 2.60 6.04
C ARG A 36 6.81 3.40 5.44
N PRO A 37 6.59 4.14 4.33
CA PRO A 37 7.60 5.03 3.77
C PRO A 37 8.16 6.02 4.79
N GLU A 38 7.33 6.48 5.74
CA GLU A 38 7.72 7.47 6.75
C GLU A 38 8.65 6.92 7.84
N ASP A 39 8.85 5.60 7.91
CA ASP A 39 9.79 4.96 8.83
C ASP A 39 11.25 5.11 8.35
N TYR A 40 11.48 5.53 7.11
CA TYR A 40 12.82 5.76 6.55
C TYR A 40 13.31 7.19 6.78
N PRO A 41 14.57 7.40 7.22
CA PRO A 41 15.15 8.72 7.38
C PRO A 41 15.12 9.52 6.07
N GLU A 42 14.80 10.82 6.16
CA GLU A 42 14.82 11.74 5.01
C GLU A 42 13.90 11.33 3.84
N TRP A 43 12.87 10.50 4.08
CA TRP A 43 11.89 10.10 3.05
C TRP A 43 11.26 11.31 2.32
N TRP A 44 11.11 12.43 3.02
CA TRP A 44 10.55 13.69 2.51
C TRP A 44 11.56 14.54 1.72
N ALA A 45 12.85 14.22 1.76
CA ALA A 45 13.91 15.02 1.16
C ALA A 45 14.18 14.67 -0.31
N PHE A 46 13.47 13.69 -0.87
CA PHE A 46 13.59 13.27 -2.28
C PHE A 46 15.04 13.05 -2.71
N SER A 47 15.92 12.53 -1.83
CA SER A 47 17.36 12.50 -2.09
C SER A 47 17.70 11.66 -3.32
N GLY A 48 17.76 12.29 -4.49
CA GLY A 48 17.96 11.65 -5.80
C GLY A 48 16.71 11.51 -6.69
N TYR A 49 15.52 11.93 -6.24
CA TYR A 49 14.27 11.93 -7.01
C TYR A 49 13.83 13.34 -7.40
N SER A 50 13.11 13.47 -8.52
CA SER A 50 12.62 14.78 -9.00
C SER A 50 11.34 15.21 -8.28
N ASP A 51 10.55 14.24 -7.82
CA ASP A 51 9.29 14.43 -7.12
C ASP A 51 8.92 13.21 -6.25
N LEU A 52 7.87 13.36 -5.43
CA LEU A 52 7.36 12.29 -4.55
C LEU A 52 6.76 11.11 -5.34
N LEU A 53 6.25 11.37 -6.54
CA LEU A 53 5.57 10.38 -7.35
C LEU A 53 6.56 9.31 -7.83
N GLU A 54 7.76 9.73 -8.28
CA GLU A 54 8.83 8.80 -8.64
C GLU A 54 9.32 7.99 -7.44
N PHE A 55 9.50 8.64 -6.28
CA PHE A 55 9.92 7.97 -5.05
C PHE A 55 8.94 6.88 -4.63
N GLU A 56 7.64 7.21 -4.52
CA GLU A 56 6.63 6.25 -4.07
C GLU A 56 6.40 5.12 -5.08
N ARG A 57 6.48 5.42 -6.38
CA ARG A 57 6.42 4.39 -7.42
C ARG A 57 7.54 3.37 -7.25
N ASP A 58 8.78 3.83 -7.07
CA ASP A 58 9.94 2.95 -6.97
C ASP A 58 9.95 2.19 -5.62
N ALA A 59 9.49 2.82 -4.54
CA ALA A 59 9.24 2.14 -3.26
C ALA A 59 8.21 1.00 -3.41
N CYS A 60 7.11 1.22 -4.13
CA CYS A 60 6.12 0.18 -4.41
C CYS A 60 6.68 -0.96 -5.28
N HIS A 61 7.64 -0.68 -6.16
CA HIS A 61 8.32 -1.73 -6.94
C HIS A 61 9.30 -2.57 -6.11
N LEU A 62 9.81 -2.03 -5.00
CA LEU A 62 10.68 -2.77 -4.07
C LEU A 62 9.87 -3.58 -3.06
N ALA A 63 8.65 -3.13 -2.73
CA ALA A 63 7.74 -3.85 -1.86
C ALA A 63 7.20 -5.12 -2.52
N ARG A 64 6.94 -6.15 -1.70
CA ARG A 64 6.20 -7.35 -2.16
C ARG A 64 4.77 -6.99 -2.57
N ALA A 65 4.16 -6.07 -1.83
CA ALA A 65 2.81 -5.59 -2.03
C ALA A 65 2.64 -4.22 -1.34
N THR A 66 1.74 -3.40 -1.87
CA THR A 66 1.35 -2.11 -1.31
C THR A 66 -0.09 -2.18 -0.81
N VAL A 67 -0.31 -1.80 0.45
CA VAL A 67 -1.65 -1.62 1.02
C VAL A 67 -1.94 -0.12 1.08
N LEU A 68 -2.91 0.34 0.31
CA LEU A 68 -3.30 1.75 0.19
C LEU A 68 -4.71 1.96 0.75
N PHE A 69 -4.86 2.93 1.65
CA PHE A 69 -6.16 3.35 2.17
C PHE A 69 -6.64 4.57 1.40
N ALA A 70 -7.65 4.41 0.54
CA ALA A 70 -8.19 5.47 -0.31
C ALA A 70 -9.20 6.33 0.47
N GLU A 71 -8.70 7.19 1.35
CA GLU A 71 -9.49 7.93 2.36
C GLU A 71 -9.37 9.46 2.29
N SER A 72 -8.40 9.97 1.53
CA SER A 72 -8.08 11.39 1.43
C SER A 72 -7.69 11.79 0.01
N PRO A 73 -7.71 13.10 -0.34
CA PRO A 73 -7.27 13.56 -1.65
C PRO A 73 -5.87 13.07 -2.06
N GLY A 74 -4.92 13.01 -1.12
CA GLY A 74 -3.58 12.48 -1.36
C GLY A 74 -3.60 11.00 -1.75
N SER A 75 -4.23 10.16 -0.92
CA SER A 75 -4.34 8.72 -1.20
C SER A 75 -5.13 8.40 -2.47
N LEU A 76 -6.08 9.25 -2.88
CA LEU A 76 -6.80 9.09 -4.15
C LEU A 76 -5.91 9.44 -5.35
N ALA A 77 -5.00 10.41 -5.20
CA ALA A 77 -3.99 10.72 -6.20
C ALA A 77 -2.97 9.57 -6.34
N GLU A 78 -2.48 9.04 -5.22
CA GLU A 78 -1.61 7.85 -5.16
C GLU A 78 -2.28 6.63 -5.82
N LEU A 79 -3.55 6.36 -5.49
CA LEU A 79 -4.33 5.30 -6.13
C LEU A 79 -4.35 5.47 -7.64
N GLY A 80 -4.61 6.68 -8.14
CA GLY A 80 -4.58 6.97 -9.57
C GLY A 80 -3.21 6.66 -10.20
N ALA A 81 -2.13 7.11 -9.55
CA ALA A 81 -0.77 6.90 -10.01
C ALA A 81 -0.39 5.41 -10.08
N LEU A 82 -0.65 4.66 -9.01
CA LEU A 82 -0.29 3.25 -8.89
C LEU A 82 -1.18 2.36 -9.78
N ALA A 83 -2.47 2.68 -9.91
CA ALA A 83 -3.40 1.86 -10.71
C ALA A 83 -3.09 1.93 -12.22
N VAL A 84 -2.46 3.00 -12.71
CA VAL A 84 -2.06 3.13 -14.13
C VAL A 84 -0.90 2.20 -14.47
N ASP A 85 0.00 1.91 -13.53
CA ASP A 85 1.12 1.02 -13.75
C ASP A 85 0.68 -0.46 -13.82
N ASN A 86 1.00 -1.14 -14.93
CA ASN A 86 0.58 -2.51 -15.18
C ASN A 86 1.25 -3.56 -14.27
N SER A 87 2.39 -3.21 -13.66
CA SER A 87 3.12 -4.09 -12.75
C SER A 87 2.62 -3.85 -11.32
N LEU A 88 2.56 -2.59 -10.88
CA LEU A 88 2.18 -2.26 -9.50
C LEU A 88 0.73 -2.61 -9.19
N VAL A 89 -0.20 -2.44 -10.13
CA VAL A 89 -1.62 -2.75 -9.89
C VAL A 89 -1.86 -4.24 -9.57
N LYS A 90 -0.93 -5.13 -9.90
CA LYS A 90 -1.00 -6.57 -9.56
C LYS A 90 -0.59 -6.88 -8.12
N SER A 91 0.11 -5.95 -7.48
CA SER A 91 0.59 -6.02 -6.11
C SER A 91 0.07 -4.84 -5.28
N LEU A 92 -1.05 -4.24 -5.69
CA LEU A 92 -1.72 -3.15 -5.00
C LEU A 92 -3.03 -3.65 -4.39
N LEU A 93 -3.13 -3.59 -3.07
CA LEU A 93 -4.39 -3.77 -2.34
C LEU A 93 -4.88 -2.39 -1.89
N VAL A 94 -6.13 -2.09 -2.21
CA VAL A 94 -6.81 -0.84 -1.85
C VAL A 94 -7.91 -1.14 -0.86
N VAL A 95 -7.82 -0.50 0.30
CA VAL A 95 -8.90 -0.43 1.28
C VAL A 95 -9.69 0.84 1.01
N VAL A 96 -11.00 0.71 0.83
CA VAL A 96 -11.89 1.84 0.55
C VAL A 96 -13.22 1.68 1.26
N GLN A 97 -13.81 2.78 1.70
CA GLN A 97 -15.16 2.76 2.27
C GLN A 97 -16.22 2.47 1.19
N GLU A 98 -17.28 1.77 1.57
CA GLU A 98 -18.35 1.34 0.67
C GLU A 98 -19.00 2.51 -0.11
N THR A 99 -19.08 3.71 0.48
CA THR A 99 -19.58 4.95 -0.16
C THR A 99 -18.96 5.20 -1.53
N HIS A 100 -17.64 5.05 -1.64
CA HIS A 100 -16.89 5.28 -2.89
C HIS A 100 -17.15 4.21 -3.94
N THR A 101 -17.76 3.07 -3.56
CA THR A 101 -18.07 1.96 -4.47
C THR A 101 -19.50 1.99 -4.98
N LEU A 102 -20.42 2.61 -4.24
CA LEU A 102 -21.84 2.71 -4.58
C LEU A 102 -22.10 3.76 -5.68
N GLU A 103 -21.28 4.82 -5.71
CA GLU A 103 -21.43 5.89 -6.68
C GLU A 103 -20.83 5.55 -8.06
N ARG A 104 -21.55 5.89 -9.13
CA ARG A 104 -20.99 5.90 -10.49
C ARG A 104 -20.06 7.11 -10.65
N SER A 105 -18.80 6.93 -10.23
CA SER A 105 -17.76 7.94 -10.26
C SER A 105 -16.56 7.52 -11.12
N PHE A 106 -15.69 8.48 -11.47
CA PHE A 106 -14.40 8.16 -12.11
C PHE A 106 -13.57 7.22 -11.23
N LEU A 107 -13.60 7.43 -9.90
CA LEU A 107 -12.93 6.60 -8.92
C LEU A 107 -13.38 5.13 -9.02
N LYS A 108 -14.70 4.86 -9.01
CA LYS A 108 -15.24 3.49 -9.14
C LYS A 108 -14.98 2.89 -10.51
N LEU A 109 -15.31 3.60 -11.59
CA LEU A 109 -15.23 3.09 -12.97
C LEU A 109 -13.80 3.00 -13.52
N GLY A 110 -12.86 3.73 -12.91
CA GLY A 110 -11.45 3.77 -13.29
C GLY A 110 -10.58 2.93 -12.35
N PRO A 111 -9.81 3.57 -11.45
CA PRO A 111 -8.78 2.89 -10.67
C PRO A 111 -9.32 1.77 -9.78
N LEU A 112 -10.47 1.93 -9.11
CA LEU A 112 -11.02 0.86 -8.25
C LEU A 112 -11.40 -0.38 -9.07
N THR A 113 -12.07 -0.22 -10.22
CA THR A 113 -12.37 -1.34 -11.13
C THR A 113 -11.10 -2.05 -11.60
N ARG A 114 -10.01 -1.30 -11.80
CA ARG A 114 -8.74 -1.88 -12.25
C ARG A 114 -8.03 -2.66 -11.15
N VAL A 115 -8.08 -2.18 -9.91
CA VAL A 115 -7.59 -2.89 -8.73
C VAL A 115 -8.44 -4.15 -8.45
N GLU A 116 -9.77 -4.03 -8.56
CA GLU A 116 -10.73 -5.14 -8.39
C GLU A 116 -10.44 -6.30 -9.36
N ARG A 117 -10.09 -6.01 -10.62
CA ARG A 117 -9.69 -7.02 -11.61
C ARG A 117 -8.42 -7.80 -11.21
N ASN A 118 -7.59 -7.24 -10.35
CA ASN A 118 -6.40 -7.87 -9.79
C ASN A 118 -6.65 -8.42 -8.38
N GLN A 119 -7.91 -8.54 -7.96
CA GLN A 119 -8.32 -9.06 -6.65
C GLN A 119 -7.79 -8.24 -5.46
N GLY A 120 -7.39 -6.99 -5.69
CA GLY A 120 -6.80 -6.13 -4.67
C GLY A 120 -7.80 -5.15 -4.05
N LEU A 121 -9.11 -5.30 -4.22
CA LEU A 121 -10.08 -4.34 -3.67
C LEU A 121 -10.70 -4.89 -2.38
N CYS A 122 -10.43 -4.22 -1.26
CA CYS A 122 -11.05 -4.48 0.04
C CYS A 122 -12.00 -3.34 0.38
N VAL A 123 -13.28 -3.67 0.61
CA VAL A 123 -14.31 -2.69 0.95
C VAL A 123 -14.62 -2.83 2.44
N VAL A 124 -14.58 -1.70 3.15
CA VAL A 124 -14.94 -1.59 4.57
C VAL A 124 -16.21 -0.76 4.73
N GLY A 125 -16.91 -0.94 5.85
CA GLY A 125 -18.14 -0.20 6.13
C GLY A 125 -17.94 1.31 6.27
N GLU A 126 -19.04 2.06 6.23
CA GLU A 126 -19.04 3.44 6.72
C GLU A 126 -18.76 3.47 8.23
N THR A 127 -17.57 3.95 8.62
CA THR A 127 -17.21 4.07 10.03
C THR A 127 -17.23 5.53 10.48
N PRO A 128 -17.78 5.83 11.67
CA PRO A 128 -17.63 7.15 12.25
C PRO A 128 -16.16 7.41 12.60
N ALA A 129 -15.67 8.61 12.31
CA ALA A 129 -14.35 9.10 12.73
C ALA A 129 -13.11 8.36 12.17
N TYR A 130 -13.19 7.74 10.99
CA TYR A 130 -12.06 7.06 10.34
C TYR A 130 -11.35 6.04 11.24
N GLU A 131 -12.12 5.39 12.12
CA GLU A 131 -11.65 4.28 12.95
C GLU A 131 -12.17 2.98 12.35
N LEU A 132 -11.30 1.98 12.18
CA LEU A 132 -11.73 0.66 11.73
C LEU A 132 -12.42 -0.07 12.88
N THR A 133 -13.62 -0.59 12.62
CA THR A 133 -14.24 -1.55 13.54
C THR A 133 -13.38 -2.81 13.64
N ASP A 134 -13.54 -3.61 14.69
CA ASP A 134 -12.79 -4.86 14.83
C ASP A 134 -13.11 -5.86 13.71
N ASP A 135 -14.35 -5.83 13.22
CA ASP A 135 -14.82 -6.63 12.09
C ASP A 135 -14.17 -6.17 10.78
N ASP A 136 -14.14 -4.86 10.49
CA ASP A 136 -13.48 -4.32 9.31
C ASP A 136 -11.97 -4.57 9.37
N PHE A 137 -11.35 -4.40 10.53
CA PHE A 137 -9.92 -4.70 10.73
C PHE A 137 -9.61 -6.17 10.42
N HIS A 138 -10.38 -7.12 10.96
CA HIS A 138 -10.23 -8.54 10.64
C HIS A 138 -10.47 -8.83 9.16
N SER A 139 -11.49 -8.21 8.56
CA SER A 139 -11.79 -8.35 7.13
C SER A 139 -10.60 -7.92 6.26
N VAL A 140 -9.95 -6.80 6.60
CA VAL A 140 -8.73 -6.32 5.91
C VAL A 140 -7.58 -7.34 6.08
N LEU A 141 -7.33 -7.84 7.29
CA LEU A 141 -6.28 -8.84 7.54
C LEU A 141 -6.50 -10.12 6.74
N GLU A 142 -7.70 -10.69 6.80
CA GLU A 142 -8.06 -11.91 6.08
C GLU A 142 -7.99 -11.71 4.56
N HIS A 143 -8.34 -10.51 4.07
CA HIS A 143 -8.22 -10.20 2.65
C HIS A 143 -6.75 -10.17 2.22
N ILE A 144 -5.89 -9.46 2.96
CA ILE A 144 -4.45 -9.41 2.68
C ILE A 144 -3.86 -10.82 2.71
N ASP A 145 -4.18 -11.62 3.74
CA ASP A 145 -3.63 -12.97 3.90
C ASP A 145 -4.02 -13.92 2.76
N ARG A 146 -5.26 -13.82 2.26
CA ARG A 146 -5.71 -14.60 1.10
C ARG A 146 -5.14 -14.09 -0.22
N TRP A 147 -4.96 -12.77 -0.35
CA TRP A 147 -4.51 -12.14 -1.59
C TRP A 147 -3.00 -12.22 -1.80
N LEU A 148 -2.19 -12.03 -0.74
CA LEU A 148 -0.73 -11.95 -0.80
C LEU A 148 -0.03 -13.20 -1.39
N PRO A 149 -0.55 -14.44 -1.23
CA PRO A 149 -0.03 -15.63 -1.91
C PRO A 149 -0.28 -15.66 -3.42
N SER A 150 -1.25 -14.89 -3.94
CA SER A 150 -1.52 -14.80 -5.38
C SER A 150 -0.42 -14.07 -6.17
N ILE A 151 0.39 -13.27 -5.46
CA ILE A 151 1.51 -12.53 -6.04
C ILE A 151 2.72 -13.48 -6.23
N PRO A 152 3.25 -13.62 -7.46
CA PRO A 152 4.38 -14.51 -7.71
C PRO A 152 5.64 -14.12 -6.91
N ARG A 153 6.10 -15.03 -6.04
CA ARG A 153 7.34 -14.83 -5.25
C ARG A 153 8.61 -15.02 -6.06
N VAL A 154 8.56 -15.86 -7.09
CA VAL A 154 9.70 -16.17 -7.96
C VAL A 154 9.30 -15.88 -9.39
N GLN A 155 10.12 -15.08 -10.06
CA GLN A 155 9.90 -14.69 -11.45
C GLN A 155 11.22 -14.80 -12.21
N THR A 156 11.14 -15.14 -13.50
CA THR A 156 12.32 -15.05 -14.37
C THR A 156 12.64 -13.59 -14.60
N PHE A 157 13.91 -13.22 -14.41
CA PHE A 157 14.36 -11.85 -14.64
C PHE A 157 13.98 -11.37 -16.04
N ASN A 158 13.50 -10.14 -16.11
CA ASN A 158 13.07 -9.50 -17.33
C ASN A 158 13.46 -8.02 -17.25
N PRO A 159 14.48 -7.57 -18.02
CA PRO A 159 14.97 -6.21 -17.93
C PRO A 159 13.95 -5.15 -18.37
N MET A 160 12.85 -5.55 -19.03
CA MET A 160 11.78 -4.63 -19.41
C MET A 160 10.87 -4.27 -18.22
N ILE A 161 10.86 -5.06 -17.14
CA ILE A 161 10.02 -4.83 -15.97
C ILE A 161 10.78 -3.99 -14.93
N ALA A 162 10.18 -2.87 -14.50
CA ALA A 162 10.80 -1.96 -13.53
C ALA A 162 11.08 -2.65 -12.19
N THR A 163 10.13 -3.40 -11.64
CA THR A 163 10.30 -4.25 -10.45
C THR A 163 11.56 -5.10 -10.52
N HIS A 164 11.79 -5.80 -11.64
CA HIS A 164 12.94 -6.70 -11.78
C HIS A 164 14.26 -5.95 -11.78
N ARG A 165 14.31 -4.78 -12.43
CA ARG A 165 15.52 -3.94 -12.43
C ARG A 165 15.80 -3.40 -11.03
N LEU A 166 14.77 -2.92 -10.32
CA LEU A 166 14.91 -2.33 -8.99
C LEU A 166 15.31 -3.39 -7.95
N LEU A 167 14.71 -4.58 -7.96
CA LEU A 167 15.11 -5.69 -7.08
C LEU A 167 16.55 -6.13 -7.36
N LEU A 168 16.97 -6.24 -8.63
CA LEU A 168 18.36 -6.55 -8.96
C LEU A 168 19.32 -5.46 -8.44
N LEU A 169 18.97 -4.18 -8.56
CA LEU A 169 19.78 -3.09 -8.01
C LEU A 169 19.86 -3.17 -6.49
N ALA A 170 18.76 -3.45 -5.80
CA ALA A 170 18.73 -3.64 -4.36
C ALA A 170 19.64 -4.81 -3.93
N ASP A 171 19.54 -5.96 -4.61
CA ASP A 171 20.39 -7.13 -4.37
C ASP A 171 21.88 -6.82 -4.58
N LEU A 172 22.22 -6.06 -5.63
CA LEU A 172 23.60 -5.66 -5.91
C LEU A 172 24.12 -4.67 -4.85
N VAL A 173 23.29 -3.72 -4.41
CA VAL A 173 23.66 -2.80 -3.33
C VAL A 173 23.91 -3.58 -2.04
N ASP A 174 23.02 -4.50 -1.68
CA ASP A 174 23.19 -5.34 -0.49
C ASP A 174 24.49 -6.17 -0.58
N LEU A 175 24.71 -6.86 -1.69
CA LEU A 175 25.91 -7.65 -1.92
C LEU A 175 27.20 -6.83 -1.87
N LEU A 176 27.22 -5.63 -2.45
CA LEU A 176 28.45 -4.83 -2.61
C LEU A 176 28.73 -3.89 -1.44
N VAL A 177 27.70 -3.41 -0.73
CA VAL A 177 27.86 -2.50 0.41
C VAL A 177 28.09 -3.27 1.71
N VAL A 178 27.47 -4.45 1.87
CA VAL A 178 27.67 -5.31 3.05
C VAL A 178 29.00 -6.08 2.99
N SER A 179 29.61 -6.23 1.81
CA SER A 179 30.93 -6.87 1.64
C SER A 179 32.13 -6.00 2.04
N LYS A 180 31.96 -5.01 2.93
CA LYS A 180 33.03 -4.16 3.48
C LYS A 180 33.24 -4.38 4.96
#